data_AF-A0A9X0BP11-F1
#
_entry.id   AF-A0A9X0BP11-F1
#
_cell.length_a   1.000
_cell.length_b   1.000
_cell.length_c   1.000
_cell.angle_alpha   90.00
_cell.angle_beta   90.00
_cell.angle_gamma   90.00
#
_symmetry.space_group_name_H-M   'P 1'
#
loop_
_entity.id
_entity.type
_entity.pdbx_description
1 polymer ?
#
loop_
_entity_poly.entity_id
_entity_poly.type
_entity_poly.pdbx_seq_one_letter_code
_entity_poly.pdbx_strand_id
1 'polypeptide(L)'
;MADKDPSIRGSIWGGRFGRHSKAVNLMSSHRQILRINHLPAACQPYTLIRFDRNSPQHTMSEVASEVSSSKGDVNAKTSAAVPTPAAEVTSEKSEVDAAAKAKERMERFKALKARAKSGTERNLKETAAETQRLATDPALLNNISRKHAFASHNLLKADTEAAGEDFERKRAWDWTVDESEKWDRRMEKKQRHRDDVAFQDYTQDARKVYKRQLRELPPDLEAYEKEKLAAIEKAAANGDLEIVETEDGEMIAIDKNGSFYSTADSVGFTDNKPSRANVDKLVNDIRKAEEVRLKKRKERRGDEEADVTYINEKNKQFNQKLARFYNKYTTEIRDSFERGTMI
;
A
#
# COMPACT_ATOMS: atom_id res chain seq x y z
N MET A 1 -1.18 82.80 -33.61
CA MET A 1 -2.09 82.67 -32.46
C MET A 1 -1.71 81.41 -31.70
N ALA A 2 -1.32 81.59 -30.42
CA ALA A 2 -1.57 80.75 -29.23
C ALA A 2 -2.02 79.29 -29.45
N ASP A 3 -1.50 78.25 -28.79
CA ASP A 3 -0.69 78.10 -27.57
C ASP A 3 -0.02 76.71 -27.66
N LYS A 4 1.30 76.58 -27.47
CA LYS A 4 2.03 76.34 -26.21
C LYS A 4 1.80 74.96 -25.56
N ASP A 5 2.79 74.13 -25.85
CA ASP A 5 3.66 73.42 -24.90
C ASP A 5 3.39 71.97 -24.45
N PRO A 6 4.48 71.21 -24.25
CA PRO A 6 4.55 69.76 -24.22
C PRO A 6 5.04 69.23 -22.85
N SER A 7 5.17 67.89 -22.75
CA SER A 7 6.22 67.14 -22.01
C SER A 7 6.64 67.61 -20.59
N ILE A 8 6.68 66.66 -19.62
CA ILE A 8 7.90 66.24 -18.88
C ILE A 8 7.55 65.45 -17.59
N ARG A 9 8.01 64.19 -17.58
CA ARG A 9 8.79 63.42 -16.56
C ARG A 9 8.57 63.58 -15.04
N GLY A 10 8.72 62.43 -14.38
CA GLY A 10 9.32 62.23 -13.05
C GLY A 10 8.30 62.10 -11.91
N SER A 11 8.48 61.33 -10.84
CA SER A 11 9.53 60.41 -10.37
C SER A 11 8.98 59.70 -9.11
N ILE A 12 9.38 58.44 -8.92
CA ILE A 12 9.88 57.83 -7.65
C ILE A 12 9.23 58.28 -6.33
N TRP A 13 8.56 57.35 -5.62
CA TRP A 13 8.59 57.08 -4.14
C TRP A 13 7.85 55.73 -3.98
N GLY A 14 8.35 54.64 -3.35
CA GLY A 14 9.10 54.54 -2.10
C GLY A 14 8.11 54.24 -0.95
N GLY A 15 7.75 52.98 -0.70
CA GLY A 15 6.73 52.64 0.29
C GLY A 15 6.70 51.17 0.74
N ARG A 16 7.66 50.81 1.58
CA ARG A 16 7.82 49.54 2.32
C ARG A 16 6.69 49.40 3.37
N PHE A 17 5.88 48.34 3.32
CA PHE A 17 5.00 47.98 4.46
C PHE A 17 5.01 46.47 4.78
N GLY A 18 5.70 46.16 5.87
CA GLY A 18 5.28 45.28 6.96
C GLY A 18 4.82 43.86 6.64
N ARG A 19 5.76 42.90 6.70
CA ARG A 19 5.44 41.52 7.10
C ARG A 19 4.92 41.56 8.55
N HIS A 20 3.62 41.42 8.74
CA HIS A 20 3.07 41.11 10.05
C HIS A 20 3.02 39.59 10.21
N SER A 21 4.02 39.07 10.92
CA SER A 21 3.94 37.80 11.62
C SER A 21 2.75 37.85 12.59
N LYS A 22 1.72 37.04 12.37
CA LYS A 22 0.77 36.69 13.43
C LYS A 22 1.11 35.29 13.92
N ALA A 23 1.66 35.29 15.12
CA ALA A 23 1.86 34.12 15.96
C ALA A 23 0.53 33.36 16.11
N VAL A 24 0.57 32.06 15.83
CA VAL A 24 -0.49 31.14 16.25
C VAL A 24 -0.32 30.97 17.75
N ASN A 25 -1.34 31.40 18.48
CA ASN A 25 -1.35 31.45 19.93
C ASN A 25 -1.40 30.02 20.50
N LEU A 26 -0.48 29.78 21.42
CA LEU A 26 -0.24 28.54 22.13
C LEU A 26 -1.21 28.50 23.33
N MET A 27 -2.14 27.55 23.36
CA MET A 27 -2.86 27.20 24.59
C MET A 27 -2.78 25.69 24.77
N SER A 28 -1.77 25.23 25.51
CA SER A 28 -1.92 24.00 26.29
C SER A 28 -1.16 24.10 27.60
N SER A 29 -1.89 23.74 28.63
CA SER A 29 -1.71 23.95 30.06
C SER A 29 -0.37 23.50 30.63
N HIS A 30 0.12 24.29 31.59
CA HIS A 30 1.16 23.96 32.54
C HIS A 30 0.84 22.64 33.30
N ARG A 31 1.78 21.70 33.29
CA ARG A 31 1.98 20.75 34.40
C ARG A 31 3.48 20.57 34.63
N GLN A 32 3.99 21.29 35.62
CA GLN A 32 5.30 21.04 36.23
C GLN A 32 5.27 19.67 36.92
N ILE A 33 6.17 18.77 36.52
CA ILE A 33 6.54 17.60 37.32
C ILE A 33 8.04 17.71 37.60
N LEU A 34 8.35 18.01 38.86
CA LEU A 34 9.68 17.94 39.46
C LEU A 34 10.10 16.47 39.58
N ARG A 35 11.24 16.09 38.99
CA ARG A 35 12.00 14.88 39.38
C ARG A 35 13.51 15.11 39.30
N ILE A 36 14.04 15.49 40.46
CA ILE A 36 15.25 14.99 41.15
C ILE A 36 16.22 14.17 40.29
N ASN A 37 17.43 14.72 40.11
CA ASN A 37 18.60 14.02 39.59
C ASN A 37 19.18 13.07 40.66
N HIS A 38 19.41 11.82 40.29
CA HIS A 38 20.27 10.90 41.02
C HIS A 38 21.19 10.17 40.02
N LEU A 39 22.49 10.48 40.13
CA LEU A 39 23.62 9.70 39.62
C LEU A 39 23.75 8.41 40.45
N PRO A 40 24.30 7.28 39.95
CA PRO A 40 25.76 7.18 39.81
C PRO A 40 26.36 6.20 38.77
N ALA A 41 27.66 6.42 38.53
CA ALA A 41 28.76 5.44 38.37
C ALA A 41 28.90 4.53 37.11
N ALA A 42 29.95 4.83 36.34
CA ALA A 42 31.08 3.97 35.92
C ALA A 42 30.88 2.51 35.46
N CYS A 43 31.30 2.21 34.23
CA CYS A 43 32.34 1.19 33.94
C CYS A 43 32.78 1.19 32.46
N GLN A 44 34.05 0.81 32.27
CA GLN A 44 34.92 0.88 31.09
C GLN A 44 34.80 -0.40 30.19
N PRO A 45 35.54 -0.50 29.05
CA PRO A 45 35.09 -1.10 27.78
C PRO A 45 35.63 -2.50 27.49
N TYR A 46 35.00 -3.24 26.56
CA TYR A 46 35.60 -4.45 25.98
C TYR A 46 35.42 -4.60 24.46
N THR A 47 36.59 -4.57 23.82
CA THR A 47 37.13 -5.38 22.70
C THR A 47 36.29 -5.75 21.46
N LEU A 48 36.84 -5.27 20.34
CA LEU A 48 36.67 -5.61 18.94
C LEU A 48 37.20 -7.02 18.60
N ILE A 49 36.42 -7.85 17.91
CA ILE A 49 36.93 -9.04 17.18
C ILE A 49 36.55 -8.91 15.71
N ARG A 50 37.57 -8.92 14.85
CA ARG A 50 37.50 -8.99 13.39
C ARG A 50 37.60 -10.46 12.96
N PHE A 51 36.83 -10.87 11.96
CA PHE A 51 37.20 -11.96 11.06
C PHE A 51 37.03 -11.49 9.62
N ASP A 52 38.07 -11.75 8.84
CA ASP A 52 38.24 -11.39 7.44
C ASP A 52 38.19 -12.65 6.56
N ARG A 53 37.84 -12.43 5.28
CA ARG A 53 38.14 -13.21 4.07
C ARG A 53 37.43 -14.55 3.72
N ASN A 54 36.55 -14.41 2.71
CA ASN A 54 36.80 -14.79 1.29
C ASN A 54 36.38 -16.17 0.73
N SER A 55 35.39 -16.13 -0.19
CA SER A 55 35.22 -16.89 -1.47
C SER A 55 34.96 -18.41 -1.50
N PRO A 56 34.49 -19.01 -2.64
CA PRO A 56 34.04 -18.43 -3.92
C PRO A 56 32.68 -18.96 -4.49
N GLN A 57 32.28 -18.23 -5.54
CA GLN A 57 31.38 -18.44 -6.68
C GLN A 57 31.06 -19.91 -7.08
N HIS A 58 29.80 -20.18 -7.42
CA HIS A 58 29.42 -21.27 -8.32
C HIS A 58 28.52 -20.74 -9.45
N THR A 59 29.01 -20.91 -10.66
CA THR A 59 28.33 -20.80 -11.96
C THR A 59 27.30 -21.92 -12.14
N MET A 60 26.29 -21.70 -12.99
CA MET A 60 25.51 -22.65 -13.82
C MET A 60 24.16 -21.95 -14.14
N SER A 61 23.96 -21.42 -15.35
CA SER A 61 23.61 -22.10 -16.61
C SER A 61 22.10 -21.99 -16.89
N GLU A 62 21.85 -21.17 -17.91
CA GLU A 62 20.67 -21.02 -18.75
C GLU A 62 20.14 -22.37 -19.29
N VAL A 63 18.83 -22.61 -19.16
CA VAL A 63 18.06 -23.52 -20.04
C VAL A 63 16.64 -22.96 -20.22
N ALA A 64 16.29 -22.74 -21.49
CA ALA A 64 14.97 -22.36 -21.97
C ALA A 64 14.17 -23.58 -22.49
N SER A 65 12.88 -23.35 -22.74
CA SER A 65 11.88 -24.24 -23.39
C SER A 65 11.37 -25.40 -22.52
N GLU A 66 10.09 -25.76 -22.48
CA GLU A 66 9.17 -25.99 -23.60
C GLU A 66 7.71 -25.59 -23.31
N VAL A 67 7.02 -25.21 -24.39
CA VAL A 67 5.59 -24.95 -24.52
C VAL A 67 4.92 -26.24 -24.96
N SER A 68 3.92 -26.74 -24.19
CA SER A 68 3.08 -27.86 -24.62
C SER A 68 1.75 -27.36 -25.18
N SER A 69 1.55 -27.63 -26.46
CA SER A 69 0.29 -27.50 -27.20
C SER A 69 -0.54 -28.76 -26.99
N SER A 70 -1.80 -28.62 -26.57
CA SER A 70 -2.80 -29.69 -26.68
C SER A 70 -3.96 -29.25 -27.58
N LYS A 71 -4.07 -29.92 -28.72
CA LYS A 71 -5.26 -29.94 -29.60
C LYS A 71 -6.34 -30.78 -28.91
N GLY A 72 -7.57 -30.29 -28.91
CA GLY A 72 -8.77 -31.06 -28.57
C GLY A 72 -9.83 -30.81 -29.65
N ASP A 73 -9.99 -31.80 -30.52
CA ASP A 73 -11.00 -31.88 -31.57
C ASP A 73 -12.20 -32.64 -30.99
N VAL A 74 -13.41 -32.07 -31.03
CA VAL A 74 -14.64 -32.87 -30.87
C VAL A 74 -15.76 -32.29 -31.74
N ASN A 75 -16.03 -33.04 -32.80
CA ASN A 75 -17.16 -32.99 -33.69
C ASN A 75 -18.42 -33.57 -33.02
N ALA A 76 -19.58 -32.93 -33.16
CA ALA A 76 -20.87 -33.59 -33.02
C ALA A 76 -21.93 -32.90 -33.89
N LYS A 77 -22.48 -33.69 -34.81
CA LYS A 77 -23.46 -33.39 -35.84
C LYS A 77 -24.69 -34.24 -35.58
N THR A 78 -25.88 -33.64 -35.53
CA THR A 78 -27.20 -34.31 -35.69
C THR A 78 -28.25 -33.23 -35.99
N SER A 79 -28.74 -33.07 -37.24
CA SER A 79 -29.79 -33.84 -37.93
C SER A 79 -31.22 -33.54 -37.47
N ALA A 80 -32.03 -32.95 -38.35
CA ALA A 80 -33.48 -33.21 -38.40
C ALA A 80 -34.03 -32.88 -39.80
N ALA A 81 -34.87 -33.80 -40.27
CA ALA A 81 -35.30 -33.99 -41.64
C ALA A 81 -36.61 -33.26 -42.00
N VAL A 82 -36.87 -33.28 -43.30
CA VAL A 82 -38.03 -32.81 -44.09
C VAL A 82 -39.36 -33.46 -43.64
N PRO A 83 -40.51 -32.82 -43.89
CA PRO A 83 -41.45 -33.49 -44.81
C PRO A 83 -42.11 -32.53 -45.82
N THR A 84 -42.26 -33.02 -47.05
CA THR A 84 -43.17 -32.53 -48.09
C THR A 84 -44.58 -33.09 -47.82
N PRO A 85 -45.66 -32.42 -48.28
CA PRO A 85 -46.38 -33.01 -49.40
C PRO A 85 -46.88 -32.00 -50.44
N ALA A 86 -47.13 -32.53 -51.63
CA ALA A 86 -47.59 -31.84 -52.82
C ALA A 86 -49.12 -31.60 -52.82
N ALA A 87 -49.56 -30.52 -53.48
CA ALA A 87 -50.79 -30.44 -54.26
C ALA A 87 -50.73 -29.20 -55.18
N GLU A 88 -50.83 -29.42 -56.50
CA GLU A 88 -51.05 -28.39 -57.52
C GLU A 88 -52.37 -27.65 -57.30
N VAL A 89 -52.47 -26.40 -57.80
CA VAL A 89 -53.55 -25.89 -58.69
C VAL A 89 -53.47 -24.35 -58.83
N THR A 90 -53.49 -23.90 -60.09
CA THR A 90 -53.81 -22.57 -60.66
C THR A 90 -52.82 -21.40 -60.59
N SER A 91 -52.64 -20.79 -61.76
CA SER A 91 -51.46 -20.10 -62.25
C SER A 91 -51.57 -18.58 -62.39
N GLU A 92 -52.43 -17.89 -61.63
CA GLU A 92 -52.66 -16.44 -61.87
C GLU A 92 -52.71 -15.55 -60.61
N LYS A 93 -52.43 -16.09 -59.42
CA LYS A 93 -52.20 -15.29 -58.19
C LYS A 93 -50.71 -15.08 -57.85
N SER A 94 -49.81 -15.64 -58.65
CA SER A 94 -48.36 -15.66 -58.39
C SER A 94 -47.70 -14.29 -58.49
N GLU A 95 -48.20 -13.37 -59.32
CA GLU A 95 -47.50 -12.11 -59.59
C GLU A 95 -47.71 -11.03 -58.51
N VAL A 96 -48.93 -10.90 -57.97
CA VAL A 96 -49.25 -9.89 -56.93
C VAL A 96 -48.66 -10.30 -55.57
N ASP A 97 -48.72 -11.59 -55.23
CA ASP A 97 -48.06 -12.15 -54.05
C ASP A 97 -46.54 -12.16 -54.20
N ALA A 98 -46.00 -12.35 -55.41
CA ALA A 98 -44.56 -12.21 -55.66
C ALA A 98 -44.07 -10.77 -55.49
N ALA A 99 -44.85 -9.78 -55.91
CA ALA A 99 -44.54 -8.37 -55.71
C ALA A 99 -44.61 -7.96 -54.23
N ALA A 100 -45.61 -8.44 -53.47
CA ALA A 100 -45.69 -8.25 -52.02
C ALA A 100 -44.53 -8.93 -51.28
N LYS A 101 -44.22 -10.20 -51.60
CA LYS A 101 -43.05 -10.92 -51.08
C LYS A 101 -41.72 -10.28 -51.51
N ALA A 102 -41.65 -9.61 -52.65
CA ALA A 102 -40.47 -8.84 -53.06
C ALA A 102 -40.31 -7.57 -52.21
N LYS A 103 -41.41 -6.88 -51.89
CA LYS A 103 -41.40 -5.73 -50.96
C LYS A 103 -41.00 -6.14 -49.55
N GLU A 104 -41.56 -7.21 -49.01
CA GLU A 104 -41.17 -7.77 -47.70
C GLU A 104 -39.69 -8.19 -47.67
N ARG A 105 -39.19 -8.81 -48.75
CA ARG A 105 -37.75 -9.12 -48.89
C ARG A 105 -36.89 -7.85 -48.90
N MET A 106 -37.32 -6.79 -49.59
CA MET A 106 -36.62 -5.50 -49.61
C MET A 106 -36.64 -4.81 -48.25
N GLU A 107 -37.76 -4.85 -47.54
CA GLU A 107 -37.89 -4.29 -46.19
C GLU A 107 -37.06 -5.06 -45.18
N ARG A 108 -37.08 -6.41 -45.23
CA ARG A 108 -36.21 -7.26 -44.43
C ARG A 108 -34.73 -7.00 -44.72
N PHE A 109 -34.37 -6.75 -45.99
CA PHE A 109 -33.01 -6.39 -46.37
C PHE A 109 -32.61 -5.00 -45.89
N LYS A 110 -33.52 -4.02 -45.94
CA LYS A 110 -33.32 -2.68 -45.35
C LYS A 110 -33.14 -2.77 -43.83
N ALA A 111 -33.96 -3.57 -43.15
CA ALA A 111 -33.83 -3.83 -41.72
C ALA A 111 -32.51 -4.54 -41.38
N LEU A 112 -32.09 -5.52 -42.18
CA LEU A 112 -30.80 -6.19 -42.04
C LEU A 112 -29.64 -5.20 -42.22
N LYS A 113 -29.71 -4.31 -43.22
CA LYS A 113 -28.72 -3.25 -43.45
C LYS A 113 -28.68 -2.25 -42.29
N ALA A 114 -29.83 -1.83 -41.76
CA ALA A 114 -29.89 -0.94 -40.61
C ALA A 114 -29.29 -1.60 -39.35
N ARG A 115 -29.59 -2.88 -39.13
CA ARG A 115 -28.99 -3.66 -38.04
C ARG A 115 -27.48 -3.79 -38.20
N ALA A 116 -26.99 -4.10 -39.41
CA ALA A 116 -25.58 -4.18 -39.71
C ALA A 116 -24.86 -2.84 -39.47
N LYS A 117 -25.42 -1.72 -39.95
CA LYS A 117 -24.89 -0.37 -39.70
C LYS A 117 -24.81 -0.04 -38.20
N SER A 118 -25.89 -0.29 -37.46
CA SER A 118 -25.90 -0.05 -36.01
C SER A 118 -24.91 -0.96 -35.26
N GLY A 119 -24.66 -2.17 -35.77
CA GLY A 119 -23.64 -3.08 -35.24
C GLY A 119 -22.22 -2.53 -35.48
N THR A 120 -21.94 -2.06 -36.70
CA THR A 120 -20.63 -1.46 -37.03
C THR A 120 -20.37 -0.18 -36.25
N GLU A 121 -21.38 0.67 -36.05
CA GLU A 121 -21.26 1.91 -35.28
C GLU A 121 -21.03 1.63 -33.79
N ARG A 122 -21.74 0.65 -33.21
CA ARG A 122 -21.49 0.21 -31.83
C ARG A 122 -20.10 -0.36 -31.66
N ASN A 123 -19.67 -1.25 -32.57
CA ASN A 123 -18.34 -1.84 -32.52
C ASN A 123 -17.23 -0.78 -32.65
N LEU A 124 -17.40 0.21 -33.54
CA LEU A 124 -16.44 1.31 -33.69
C LEU A 124 -16.41 2.17 -32.43
N LYS A 125 -17.57 2.50 -31.87
CA LYS A 125 -17.68 3.28 -30.63
C LYS A 125 -17.07 2.55 -29.43
N GLU A 126 -17.29 1.25 -29.31
CA GLU A 126 -16.71 0.40 -28.27
C GLU A 126 -15.20 0.26 -28.43
N THR A 127 -14.72 0.05 -29.66
CA THR A 127 -13.28 0.03 -29.95
C THR A 127 -12.63 1.37 -29.60
N ALA A 128 -13.24 2.49 -30.01
CA ALA A 128 -12.76 3.83 -29.68
C ALA A 128 -12.77 4.08 -28.15
N ALA A 129 -13.85 3.72 -27.45
CA ALA A 129 -13.93 3.85 -25.99
C ALA A 129 -12.87 2.99 -25.28
N GLU A 130 -12.59 1.78 -25.77
CA GLU A 130 -11.56 0.91 -25.23
C GLU A 130 -10.15 1.49 -25.46
N THR A 131 -9.88 2.02 -26.66
CA THR A 131 -8.61 2.72 -26.91
C THR A 131 -8.46 3.95 -26.02
N GLN A 132 -9.54 4.68 -25.74
CA GLN A 132 -9.52 5.82 -24.82
C GLN A 132 -9.27 5.37 -23.38
N ARG A 133 -9.91 4.29 -22.91
CA ARG A 133 -9.68 3.74 -21.56
C ARG A 133 -8.24 3.28 -21.36
N LEU A 134 -7.66 2.62 -22.37
CA LEU A 134 -6.27 2.17 -22.35
C LEU A 134 -5.29 3.36 -22.45
N ALA A 135 -5.66 4.42 -23.17
CA ALA A 135 -4.84 5.64 -23.29
C ALA A 135 -4.93 6.55 -22.05
N THR A 136 -6.01 6.51 -21.28
CA THR A 136 -6.15 7.30 -20.06
C THR A 136 -5.29 6.73 -18.94
N ASP A 137 -4.21 7.43 -18.61
CA ASP A 137 -3.40 7.11 -17.43
C ASP A 137 -4.20 7.38 -16.13
N PRO A 138 -4.45 6.36 -15.29
CA PRO A 138 -5.16 6.53 -14.02
C PRO A 138 -4.46 7.51 -13.06
N ALA A 139 -3.13 7.66 -13.11
CA ALA A 139 -2.40 8.60 -12.27
C ALA A 139 -2.69 10.05 -12.65
N LEU A 140 -2.79 10.32 -13.96
CA LEU A 140 -3.15 11.64 -14.49
C LEU A 140 -4.61 11.98 -14.16
N LEU A 141 -5.54 11.03 -14.30
CA LEU A 141 -6.93 11.21 -13.89
C LEU A 141 -7.05 11.56 -12.39
N ASN A 142 -6.30 10.87 -11.53
CA ASN A 142 -6.24 11.18 -10.10
C ASN A 142 -5.63 12.56 -9.79
N ASN A 143 -4.74 13.07 -10.65
CA ASN A 143 -4.21 14.43 -10.51
C ASN A 143 -5.27 15.47 -10.90
N ILE A 144 -5.94 15.26 -12.03
CA ILE A 144 -7.02 16.13 -12.49
C ILE A 144 -8.18 16.15 -11.49
N SER A 145 -8.61 15.00 -10.98
CA SER A 145 -9.69 14.94 -9.98
C SER A 145 -9.32 15.67 -8.69
N ARG A 146 -8.07 15.54 -8.21
CA ARG A 146 -7.56 16.32 -7.07
C ARG A 146 -7.59 17.82 -7.36
N LYS A 147 -7.07 18.25 -8.51
CA LYS A 147 -7.09 19.67 -8.93
C LYS A 147 -8.53 20.22 -9.01
N HIS A 148 -9.45 19.43 -9.55
CA HIS A 148 -10.86 19.78 -9.62
C HIS A 148 -11.47 19.92 -8.21
N ALA A 149 -11.20 18.98 -7.30
CA ALA A 149 -11.66 19.06 -5.92
C ALA A 149 -11.10 20.28 -5.16
N PHE A 150 -9.81 20.61 -5.38
CA PHE A 150 -9.22 21.83 -4.83
C PHE A 150 -9.85 23.09 -5.42
N ALA A 151 -10.09 23.12 -6.73
CA ALA A 151 -10.73 24.25 -7.40
C ALA A 151 -12.17 24.46 -6.90
N SER A 152 -12.97 23.38 -6.81
CA SER A 152 -14.34 23.46 -6.29
C SER A 152 -14.38 23.88 -4.82
N HIS A 153 -13.43 23.42 -4.00
CA HIS A 153 -13.31 23.82 -2.60
C HIS A 153 -12.94 25.30 -2.45
N ASN A 154 -11.99 25.79 -3.24
CA ASN A 154 -11.59 27.19 -3.24
C ASN A 154 -12.71 28.12 -3.75
N LEU A 155 -13.45 27.69 -4.78
CA LEU A 155 -14.62 28.41 -5.29
C LEU A 155 -15.69 28.50 -4.19
N LEU A 156 -16.05 27.37 -3.59
CA LEU A 156 -17.06 27.32 -2.54
C LEU A 156 -16.65 28.16 -1.31
N LYS A 157 -15.36 28.17 -0.95
CA LYS A 157 -14.82 29.07 0.06
C LYS A 157 -15.05 30.54 -0.30
N ALA A 158 -14.69 30.95 -1.52
CA ALA A 158 -14.86 32.32 -1.99
C ALA A 158 -16.34 32.75 -2.02
N ASP A 159 -17.24 31.87 -2.46
CA ASP A 159 -18.69 32.14 -2.47
C ASP A 159 -19.24 32.32 -1.05
N THR A 160 -18.82 31.47 -0.09
CA THR A 160 -19.26 31.60 1.31
C THR A 160 -18.71 32.86 1.98
N GLU A 161 -17.46 33.23 1.70
CA GLU A 161 -16.85 34.46 2.21
C GLU A 161 -17.52 35.70 1.59
N ALA A 162 -17.87 35.66 0.30
CA ALA A 162 -18.62 36.73 -0.37
C ALA A 162 -20.05 36.89 0.18
N ALA A 163 -20.68 35.80 0.61
CA ALA A 163 -21.95 35.82 1.32
C ALA A 163 -21.85 36.30 2.79
N GLY A 164 -20.63 36.46 3.32
CA GLY A 164 -20.37 36.88 4.70
C GLY A 164 -20.49 35.76 5.75
N GLU A 165 -20.56 34.49 5.32
CA GLU A 165 -20.55 33.32 6.19
C GLU A 165 -19.11 32.83 6.48
N ASP A 166 -18.86 32.30 7.68
CA ASP A 166 -17.59 31.66 8.01
C ASP A 166 -17.56 30.22 7.49
N PHE A 167 -16.74 30.00 6.46
CA PHE A 167 -16.60 28.72 5.78
C PHE A 167 -16.13 27.57 6.69
N GLU A 168 -15.20 27.87 7.60
CA GLU A 168 -14.62 26.85 8.49
C GLU A 168 -15.64 26.41 9.55
N ARG A 169 -16.47 27.36 10.01
CA ARG A 169 -17.60 27.07 10.89
C ARG A 169 -18.62 26.19 10.19
N LYS A 170 -19.06 26.51 8.96
CA LYS A 170 -20.05 25.71 8.22
C LYS A 170 -19.57 24.28 7.98
N ARG A 171 -18.30 24.09 7.64
CA ARG A 171 -17.69 22.76 7.53
C ARG A 171 -17.66 22.00 8.86
N ALA A 172 -17.33 22.69 9.96
CA ALA A 172 -17.24 22.04 11.26
C ALA A 172 -18.58 21.46 11.73
N TRP A 173 -19.70 22.01 11.24
CA TRP A 173 -21.04 21.47 11.50
C TRP A 173 -21.31 20.14 10.79
N ASP A 174 -20.67 19.93 9.63
CA ASP A 174 -20.82 18.68 8.86
C ASP A 174 -20.00 17.53 9.45
N TRP A 175 -19.10 17.79 10.40
CA TRP A 175 -18.32 16.75 11.06
C TRP A 175 -19.07 16.11 12.21
N THR A 176 -19.28 14.80 12.09
CA THR A 176 -19.82 13.99 13.19
C THR A 176 -18.73 13.70 14.22
N VAL A 177 -19.13 13.52 15.49
CA VAL A 177 -18.22 13.19 16.59
C VAL A 177 -17.41 11.92 16.29
N ASP A 178 -18.06 10.89 15.75
CA ASP A 178 -17.40 9.62 15.39
C ASP A 178 -16.32 9.78 14.30
N GLU A 179 -16.54 10.67 13.33
CA GLU A 179 -15.56 10.95 12.27
C GLU A 179 -14.37 11.72 12.81
N SER A 180 -14.59 12.70 13.69
CA SER A 180 -13.52 13.43 14.39
C SER A 180 -12.68 12.46 15.21
N GLU A 181 -13.29 11.57 16.00
CA GLU A 181 -12.55 10.59 16.80
C GLU A 181 -11.73 9.63 15.93
N LYS A 182 -12.29 9.14 14.82
CA LYS A 182 -11.54 8.27 13.88
C LYS A 182 -10.36 9.01 13.24
N TRP A 183 -10.54 10.30 12.92
CA TRP A 183 -9.48 11.15 12.40
C TRP A 183 -8.37 11.34 13.44
N ASP A 184 -8.73 11.66 14.68
CA ASP A 184 -7.79 11.85 15.78
C ASP A 184 -7.02 10.56 16.09
N ARG A 185 -7.71 9.41 16.18
CA ARG A 185 -7.06 8.10 16.33
C ARG A 185 -6.08 7.81 15.20
N ARG A 186 -6.41 8.19 13.95
CA ARG A 186 -5.51 8.02 12.79
C ARG A 186 -4.29 8.94 12.89
N MET A 187 -4.49 10.21 13.25
CA MET A 187 -3.42 11.19 13.40
C MET A 187 -2.49 10.84 14.55
N GLU A 188 -3.04 10.41 15.69
CA GLU A 188 -2.30 9.93 16.85
C GLU A 188 -1.48 8.69 16.50
N LYS A 189 -2.08 7.70 15.82
CA LYS A 189 -1.34 6.52 15.33
C LYS A 189 -0.19 6.91 14.41
N LYS A 190 -0.41 7.87 13.49
CA LYS A 190 0.64 8.39 12.60
C LYS A 190 1.74 9.11 13.38
N GLN A 191 1.39 9.85 14.43
CA GLN A 191 2.36 10.53 15.29
C GLN A 191 3.19 9.52 16.07
N ARG A 192 2.55 8.55 16.74
CA ARG A 192 3.23 7.44 17.44
C ARG A 192 4.18 6.69 16.52
N HIS A 193 3.76 6.42 15.28
CA HIS A 193 4.64 5.79 14.29
C HIS A 193 5.85 6.65 13.92
N ARG A 194 5.72 7.98 13.83
CA ARG A 194 6.86 8.88 13.57
C ARG A 194 7.86 8.84 14.72
N ASP A 195 7.37 8.90 15.95
CA ASP A 195 8.21 8.88 17.15
C ASP A 195 8.91 7.52 17.29
N ASP A 196 8.24 6.43 16.85
CA ASP A 196 8.78 5.08 16.84
C ASP A 196 9.81 4.79 15.73
N VAL A 197 10.05 5.69 14.76
CA VAL A 197 11.05 5.45 13.70
C VAL A 197 12.49 5.57 14.23
N ALA A 198 12.73 6.48 15.18
CA ALA A 198 14.07 6.70 15.72
C ALA A 198 14.48 5.54 16.64
N PHE A 199 15.75 5.11 16.54
CA PHE A 199 16.32 4.16 17.47
C PHE A 199 16.46 4.82 18.85
N GLN A 200 15.86 4.20 19.88
CA GLN A 200 15.93 4.66 21.27
C GLN A 200 16.68 3.63 22.13
N ASP A 201 16.18 2.39 22.15
CA ASP A 201 16.73 1.29 22.94
C ASP A 201 16.59 -0.06 22.20
N TYR A 202 17.49 -1.00 22.51
CA TYR A 202 17.51 -2.34 21.97
C TYR A 202 16.27 -3.15 22.37
N THR A 203 15.72 -2.98 23.58
CA THR A 203 14.52 -3.71 24.00
C THR A 203 13.30 -3.32 23.16
N GLN A 204 13.18 -2.03 22.84
CA GLN A 204 12.09 -1.51 22.02
C GLN A 204 12.22 -1.95 20.56
N ASP A 205 13.44 -1.95 20.00
CA ASP A 205 13.69 -2.44 18.65
C ASP A 205 13.40 -3.95 18.54
N ALA A 206 13.85 -4.75 19.51
CA ALA A 206 13.53 -6.17 19.60
C ALA A 206 12.01 -6.40 19.65
N ARG A 207 11.28 -5.63 20.48
CA ARG A 207 9.81 -5.68 20.54
C ARG A 207 9.16 -5.32 19.20
N LYS A 208 9.68 -4.32 18.47
CA LYS A 208 9.15 -3.91 17.15
C LYS A 208 9.36 -5.01 16.11
N VAL A 209 10.55 -5.62 16.10
CA VAL A 209 10.88 -6.75 15.23
C VAL A 209 9.98 -7.95 15.55
N TYR A 210 9.84 -8.30 16.82
CA TYR A 210 8.98 -9.39 17.27
C TYR A 210 7.51 -9.18 16.87
N LYS A 211 6.94 -7.98 17.11
CA LYS A 211 5.58 -7.64 16.67
C LYS A 211 5.40 -7.66 15.15
N ARG A 212 6.46 -7.42 14.37
CA ARG A 212 6.42 -7.55 12.91
C ARG A 212 6.39 -9.03 12.53
N GLN A 213 7.27 -9.84 13.10
CA GLN A 213 7.31 -11.29 12.87
C GLN A 213 5.98 -11.96 13.24
N LEU A 214 5.37 -11.59 14.38
CA LEU A 214 4.04 -12.09 14.77
C LEU A 214 2.92 -11.76 13.78
N ARG A 215 3.00 -10.61 13.07
CA ARG A 215 2.02 -10.25 12.03
C ARG A 215 2.26 -10.99 10.73
N GLU A 216 3.49 -11.41 10.48
CA GLU A 216 3.90 -12.13 9.27
C GLU A 216 3.72 -13.64 9.39
N LEU A 217 3.61 -14.18 10.62
CA LEU A 217 3.44 -15.60 10.91
C LEU A 217 1.96 -16.03 10.72
N PRO A 218 1.63 -16.85 9.70
CA PRO A 218 0.29 -17.43 9.57
C PRO A 218 0.14 -18.65 10.50
N PRO A 219 -0.85 -18.69 11.41
CA PRO A 219 -1.13 -19.87 12.20
C PRO A 219 -1.84 -20.95 11.35
N ASP A 220 -1.44 -22.21 11.51
CA ASP A 220 -2.08 -23.37 10.89
C ASP A 220 -3.13 -23.95 11.84
N LEU A 221 -4.40 -23.60 11.62
CA LEU A 221 -5.51 -23.99 12.49
C LEU A 221 -5.84 -25.48 12.41
N GLU A 222 -5.74 -26.08 11.22
CA GLU A 222 -6.08 -27.50 11.03
C GLU A 222 -5.07 -28.41 11.72
N ALA A 223 -3.76 -28.10 11.61
CA ALA A 223 -2.72 -28.84 12.31
C ALA A 223 -2.91 -28.73 13.83
N TYR A 224 -3.23 -27.54 14.32
CA TYR A 224 -3.51 -27.29 15.74
C TYR A 224 -4.71 -28.09 16.24
N GLU A 225 -5.81 -28.13 15.49
CA GLU A 225 -7.01 -28.91 15.85
C GLU A 225 -6.72 -30.42 15.89
N LYS A 226 -5.95 -30.95 14.93
CA LYS A 226 -5.53 -32.35 14.93
C LYS A 226 -4.64 -32.69 16.12
N GLU A 227 -3.67 -31.84 16.45
CA GLU A 227 -2.81 -32.01 17.61
C GLU A 227 -3.62 -31.92 18.92
N LYS A 228 -4.60 -31.01 18.98
CA LYS A 228 -5.52 -30.88 20.11
C LYS A 228 -6.36 -32.14 20.31
N LEU A 229 -6.99 -32.65 19.26
CA LEU A 229 -7.80 -33.87 19.33
C LEU A 229 -6.94 -35.07 19.73
N ALA A 230 -5.75 -35.24 19.15
CA ALA A 230 -4.84 -36.33 19.51
C ALA A 230 -4.37 -36.25 20.98
N ALA A 231 -4.18 -35.03 21.52
CA ALA A 231 -3.84 -34.85 22.92
C ALA A 231 -5.01 -35.19 23.85
N ILE A 232 -6.23 -34.81 23.48
CA ILE A 232 -7.46 -35.16 24.21
C ILE A 232 -7.70 -36.67 24.17
N GLU A 233 -7.53 -37.34 23.03
CA GLU A 233 -7.66 -38.78 22.89
C GLU A 233 -6.66 -39.54 23.76
N LYS A 234 -5.39 -39.08 23.82
CA LYS A 234 -4.38 -39.64 24.71
C LYS A 234 -4.73 -39.45 26.19
N ALA A 235 -5.20 -38.25 26.57
CA ALA A 235 -5.64 -37.98 27.94
C ALA A 235 -6.86 -38.84 28.32
N ALA A 236 -7.79 -39.04 27.39
CA ALA A 236 -8.93 -39.94 27.55
C ALA A 236 -8.49 -41.41 27.74
N ALA A 237 -7.54 -41.87 26.92
CA ALA A 237 -7.00 -43.22 27.02
C ALA A 237 -6.23 -43.47 28.33
N ASN A 238 -5.55 -42.44 28.84
CA ASN A 238 -4.85 -42.51 30.13
C ASN A 238 -5.80 -42.37 31.34
N GLY A 239 -7.05 -41.96 31.12
CA GLY A 239 -8.02 -41.72 32.20
C GLY A 239 -7.76 -40.42 32.98
N ASP A 240 -6.99 -39.49 32.42
CA ASP A 240 -6.54 -38.25 33.07
C ASP A 240 -7.48 -37.04 32.84
N LEU A 241 -8.65 -37.28 32.21
CA LEU A 241 -9.66 -36.24 32.00
C LEU A 241 -10.53 -36.11 33.26
N GLU A 242 -10.40 -34.97 33.92
CA GLU A 242 -11.26 -34.59 35.05
C GLU A 242 -12.48 -33.86 34.50
N ILE A 243 -13.67 -34.43 34.72
CA ILE A 243 -14.92 -33.79 34.33
C ILE A 243 -15.31 -32.83 35.46
N VAL A 244 -15.14 -31.53 35.22
CA VAL A 244 -15.53 -30.48 36.17
C VAL A 244 -16.88 -29.92 35.76
N GLU A 245 -17.85 -30.01 36.67
CA GLU A 245 -19.15 -29.33 36.56
C GLU A 245 -18.92 -27.83 36.83
N THR A 246 -19.05 -27.00 35.80
CA THR A 246 -19.06 -25.54 35.96
C THR A 246 -20.37 -25.09 36.62
N GLU A 247 -20.38 -23.92 37.28
CA GLU A 247 -21.55 -23.38 38.01
C GLU A 247 -22.84 -23.26 37.16
N ASP A 248 -22.68 -23.22 35.83
CA ASP A 248 -23.77 -23.18 34.84
C ASP A 248 -24.32 -24.57 34.45
N GLY A 249 -23.82 -25.66 35.06
CA GLY A 249 -24.25 -27.04 34.78
C GLY A 249 -23.65 -27.64 33.50
N GLU A 250 -22.70 -26.96 32.85
CA GLU A 250 -21.94 -27.50 31.73
C GLU A 250 -20.75 -28.34 32.22
N MET A 251 -20.60 -29.54 31.67
CA MET A 251 -19.50 -30.47 31.96
C MET A 251 -18.29 -30.15 31.08
N ILE A 252 -17.22 -29.63 31.68
CA ILE A 252 -15.97 -29.34 30.97
C ILE A 252 -14.93 -30.40 31.35
N ALA A 253 -14.45 -31.15 30.36
CA ALA A 253 -13.32 -32.07 30.55
C ALA A 253 -12.01 -31.27 30.59
N ILE A 254 -11.45 -31.11 31.79
CA ILE A 254 -10.18 -30.44 32.03
C ILE A 254 -9.10 -31.51 32.18
N ASP A 255 -8.05 -31.40 31.39
CA ASP A 255 -6.87 -32.25 31.49
C ASP A 255 -6.03 -31.82 32.69
N LYS A 256 -5.95 -32.68 33.72
CA LYS A 256 -5.26 -32.39 34.99
C LYS A 256 -3.74 -32.36 34.85
N ASN A 257 -3.20 -33.15 33.91
CA ASN A 257 -1.76 -33.29 33.69
C ASN A 257 -1.21 -32.24 32.72
N GLY A 258 -2.08 -31.42 32.12
CA GLY A 258 -1.69 -30.33 31.23
C GLY A 258 -0.98 -30.81 29.97
N SER A 259 -1.36 -31.98 29.44
CA SER A 259 -0.79 -32.59 28.23
C SER A 259 -0.94 -31.66 27.02
N PHE A 260 -2.10 -31.00 26.87
CA PHE A 260 -2.32 -30.00 25.82
C PHE A 260 -2.20 -28.56 26.33
N TYR A 261 -2.90 -28.24 27.42
CA TYR A 261 -2.80 -26.94 28.08
C TYR A 261 -1.78 -27.04 29.22
N SER A 262 -0.51 -26.85 28.86
CA SER A 262 0.61 -26.93 29.79
C SER A 262 0.47 -25.92 30.94
N THR A 263 0.50 -26.42 32.17
CA THR A 263 0.65 -25.63 33.39
C THR A 263 2.14 -25.47 33.74
N ALA A 264 2.50 -24.50 34.58
CA ALA A 264 3.90 -24.19 34.92
C ALA A 264 4.71 -25.41 35.43
N ASP A 265 4.04 -26.40 36.00
CA ASP A 265 4.64 -27.61 36.57
C ASP A 265 4.61 -28.83 35.62
N SER A 266 4.02 -28.69 34.42
CA SER A 266 3.92 -29.78 33.44
C SER A 266 5.22 -29.94 32.63
N VAL A 267 5.66 -31.20 32.45
CA VAL A 267 6.95 -31.52 31.79
C VAL A 267 6.80 -31.90 30.31
N GLY A 268 5.57 -32.00 29.79
CA GLY A 268 5.26 -32.52 28.45
C GLY A 268 5.89 -31.79 27.26
N PHE A 269 6.47 -30.60 27.46
CA PHE A 269 7.20 -29.87 26.41
C PHE A 269 8.48 -30.58 25.96
N THR A 270 9.12 -31.39 26.82
CA THR A 270 10.42 -32.03 26.51
C THR A 270 10.35 -33.05 25.39
N ASP A 271 9.19 -33.66 25.18
CA ASP A 271 9.00 -34.76 24.23
C ASP A 271 8.54 -34.28 22.85
N ASN A 272 8.29 -32.97 22.67
CA ASN A 272 7.86 -32.41 21.40
C ASN A 272 9.00 -32.46 20.35
N LYS A 273 8.80 -33.29 19.32
CA LYS A 273 9.68 -33.36 18.16
C LYS A 273 8.94 -32.76 16.95
N PRO A 274 9.19 -31.49 16.60
CA PRO A 274 8.50 -30.85 15.50
C PRO A 274 8.81 -31.54 14.17
N SER A 275 7.84 -31.52 13.26
CA SER A 275 8.03 -32.07 11.92
C SER A 275 9.14 -31.32 11.17
N ARG A 276 9.86 -32.02 10.28
CA ARG A 276 10.95 -31.43 9.48
C ARG A 276 10.45 -30.23 8.65
N ALA A 277 9.22 -30.30 8.13
CA ALA A 277 8.57 -29.23 7.39
C ALA A 277 8.40 -27.95 8.22
N ASN A 278 8.02 -28.07 9.50
CA ASN A 278 7.88 -26.91 10.39
C ASN A 278 9.24 -26.28 10.71
N VAL A 279 10.29 -27.09 10.87
CA VAL A 279 11.66 -26.59 11.02
C VAL A 279 12.13 -25.86 9.75
N ASP A 280 11.86 -26.40 8.56
CA ASP A 280 12.22 -25.73 7.30
C ASP A 280 11.49 -24.41 7.11
N LYS A 281 10.21 -24.31 7.48
CA LYS A 281 9.46 -23.04 7.49
C LYS A 281 10.17 -21.98 8.36
N LEU A 282 10.54 -22.34 9.58
CA LEU A 282 11.26 -21.44 10.50
C LEU A 282 12.61 -20.99 9.93
N VAL A 283 13.39 -21.92 9.38
CA VAL A 283 14.70 -21.60 8.77
C VAL A 283 14.54 -20.66 7.58
N ASN A 284 13.53 -20.89 6.74
CA ASN A 284 13.23 -20.01 5.60
C ASN A 284 12.83 -18.60 6.05
N ASP A 285 12.05 -18.48 7.12
CA ASP A 285 11.66 -17.18 7.69
C ASP A 285 12.87 -16.42 8.25
N ILE A 286 13.81 -17.11 8.91
CA ILE A 286 15.06 -16.51 9.39
C ILE A 286 15.89 -16.00 8.21
N ARG A 287 16.09 -16.83 7.17
CA ARG A 287 16.84 -16.44 5.96
C ARG A 287 16.21 -15.24 5.25
N LYS A 288 14.89 -15.24 5.08
CA LYS A 288 14.15 -14.13 4.49
C LYS A 288 14.32 -12.84 5.29
N ALA A 289 14.31 -12.92 6.63
CA ALA A 289 14.55 -11.76 7.48
C ALA A 289 15.97 -11.20 7.30
N GLU A 290 16.99 -12.06 7.17
CA GLU A 290 18.37 -11.65 6.89
C GLU A 290 18.52 -11.02 5.51
N GLU A 291 17.91 -11.61 4.47
CA GLU A 291 17.91 -11.08 3.11
C GLU A 291 17.31 -9.67 3.04
N VAL A 292 16.16 -9.45 3.69
CA VAL A 292 15.53 -8.13 3.77
C VAL A 292 16.45 -7.13 4.46
N ARG A 293 17.13 -7.53 5.55
CA ARG A 293 18.09 -6.68 6.27
C ARG A 293 19.30 -6.33 5.39
N LEU A 294 19.84 -7.30 4.66
CA LEU A 294 20.97 -7.12 3.75
C LEU A 294 20.60 -6.23 2.56
N LYS A 295 19.42 -6.44 1.96
CA LYS A 295 18.90 -5.62 0.86
C LYS A 295 18.76 -4.16 1.28
N LYS A 296 18.14 -3.88 2.43
CA LYS A 296 18.01 -2.51 2.99
C LYS A 296 19.36 -1.87 3.35
N ARG A 297 20.37 -2.67 3.68
CA ARG A 297 21.75 -2.17 3.89
C ARG A 297 22.43 -1.84 2.56
N LYS A 298 22.21 -2.64 1.53
CA LYS A 298 22.75 -2.42 0.17
C LYS A 298 22.13 -1.18 -0.47
N GLU A 299 20.81 -1.02 -0.36
CA GLU A 299 20.08 0.16 -0.88
C GLU A 299 20.61 1.46 -0.28
N ARG A 300 20.82 1.51 1.04
CA ARG A 300 21.44 2.67 1.74
C ARG A 300 22.90 2.92 1.38
N ARG A 301 23.58 1.97 0.72
CA ARG A 301 24.95 2.11 0.21
C ARG A 301 25.00 2.53 -1.25
N GLY A 302 23.88 2.54 -1.96
CA GLY A 302 23.82 2.94 -3.36
C GLY A 302 24.48 4.29 -3.58
N ASP A 303 25.14 4.46 -4.72
CA ASP A 303 25.80 5.72 -5.04
C ASP A 303 24.75 6.79 -5.32
N GLU A 304 24.83 7.85 -4.53
CA GLU A 304 24.21 9.12 -4.86
C GLU A 304 25.07 9.76 -5.96
N GLU A 305 24.43 10.34 -6.99
CA GLU A 305 25.01 11.18 -8.05
C GLU A 305 25.53 12.53 -7.49
N ALA A 306 26.03 12.50 -6.26
CA ALA A 306 26.59 13.64 -5.57
C ALA A 306 28.07 13.76 -5.90
N ASP A 307 28.58 14.99 -5.85
CA ASP A 307 29.99 15.27 -6.08
C ASP A 307 30.89 14.41 -5.19
N VAL A 308 31.86 13.75 -5.82
CA VAL A 308 32.78 12.82 -5.15
C VAL A 308 33.79 13.61 -4.32
N THR A 309 33.48 13.82 -3.04
CA THR A 309 34.35 14.52 -2.08
C THR A 309 35.35 13.61 -1.34
N TYR A 310 35.55 12.38 -1.82
CA TYR A 310 36.35 11.36 -1.13
C TYR A 310 37.29 10.61 -2.09
N ILE A 311 38.47 10.22 -1.58
CA ILE A 311 39.47 9.45 -2.35
C ILE A 311 39.32 7.94 -2.12
N ASN A 312 38.87 7.52 -0.92
CA ASN A 312 38.71 6.10 -0.58
C ASN A 312 37.38 5.85 0.17
N GLU A 313 36.94 4.60 0.26
CA GLU A 313 35.67 4.23 0.90
C GLU A 313 35.63 4.54 2.41
N LYS A 314 36.78 4.46 3.10
CA LYS A 314 36.86 4.83 4.52
C LYS A 314 36.69 6.34 4.72
N ASN A 315 37.23 7.13 3.80
CA ASN A 315 37.10 8.58 3.74
C ASN A 315 35.65 8.96 3.40
N LYS A 316 34.99 8.24 2.48
CA LYS A 316 33.54 8.38 2.24
C LYS A 316 32.74 8.22 3.52
N GLN A 317 32.97 7.14 4.28
CA GLN A 317 32.25 6.88 5.53
C GLN A 317 32.57 7.92 6.61
N PHE A 318 33.82 8.40 6.66
CA PHE A 318 34.22 9.47 7.57
C PHE A 318 33.57 10.81 7.22
N ASN A 319 33.59 11.21 5.94
CA ASN A 319 32.92 12.42 5.45
C ASN A 319 31.41 12.34 5.64
N GLN A 320 30.79 11.17 5.42
CA GLN A 320 29.38 10.93 5.76
C GLN A 320 29.10 11.08 7.25
N LYS A 321 30.02 10.64 8.12
CA LYS A 321 29.89 10.86 9.57
C LYS A 321 29.96 12.35 9.89
N LEU A 322 30.95 13.07 9.36
CA LEU A 322 31.07 14.52 9.55
C LEU A 322 29.83 15.27 9.03
N ALA A 323 29.34 14.87 7.86
CA ALA A 323 28.14 15.44 7.26
C ALA A 323 26.93 15.36 8.20
N ARG A 324 26.72 14.23 8.89
CA ARG A 324 25.60 14.06 9.83
C ARG A 324 25.66 15.00 11.02
N PHE A 325 26.86 15.31 11.53
CA PHE A 325 27.02 16.15 12.73
C PHE A 325 27.17 17.64 12.39
N TYR A 326 27.96 17.97 11.37
CA TYR A 326 28.39 19.33 11.10
C TYR A 326 27.62 20.03 9.99
N ASN A 327 26.99 19.31 9.04
CA ASN A 327 26.29 19.99 7.94
C ASN A 327 25.22 20.95 8.43
N LYS A 328 24.57 20.68 9.56
CA LYS A 328 23.59 21.59 10.17
C LYS A 328 24.19 22.97 10.53
N TYR A 329 25.47 23.02 10.86
CA TYR A 329 26.18 24.23 11.29
C TYR A 329 27.05 24.83 10.19
N THR A 330 27.38 24.06 9.14
CA THR A 330 28.27 24.48 8.05
C THR A 330 27.53 24.72 6.74
N THR A 331 26.19 24.83 6.77
CA THR A 331 25.37 25.12 5.57
C THR A 331 25.81 26.42 4.91
N GLU A 332 25.93 27.52 5.66
CA GLU A 332 26.31 28.83 5.14
C GLU A 332 27.69 28.82 4.47
N ILE A 333 28.63 28.08 5.07
CA ILE A 333 29.98 27.92 4.55
C ILE A 333 29.94 27.12 3.24
N ARG A 334 29.22 25.99 3.20
CA ARG A 334 29.05 25.17 1.98
C ARG A 334 28.41 25.97 0.85
N ASP A 335 27.32 26.64 1.15
CA ASP A 335 26.61 27.54 0.25
C ASP A 335 27.50 28.65 -0.32
N SER A 336 28.39 29.21 0.50
CA SER A 336 29.34 30.24 0.07
C SER A 336 30.42 29.67 -0.85
N PHE A 337 30.87 28.42 -0.62
CA PHE A 337 31.76 27.72 -1.55
C PHE A 337 31.07 27.44 -2.89
N GLU A 338 29.83 27.00 -2.89
CA GLU A 338 29.04 26.74 -4.10
C GLU A 338 28.73 28.04 -4.87
N ARG A 339 28.59 29.18 -4.17
CA ARG A 339 28.40 30.51 -4.76
C ARG A 339 29.69 31.25 -5.12
N GLY A 340 30.87 30.66 -4.92
CA GLY A 340 32.15 31.25 -5.34
C GLY A 340 32.78 32.21 -4.33
N THR A 341 32.84 31.84 -3.05
CA THR A 341 33.59 32.54 -1.97
C THR A 341 33.27 34.03 -1.78
N MET A 342 32.11 34.49 -2.25
CA MET A 342 31.59 35.79 -1.83
C MET A 342 31.08 35.66 -0.39
N ILE A 343 31.72 36.41 0.51
CA ILE A 343 31.33 36.58 1.91
C ILE A 343 30.01 37.33 2.03
#